data_AF-A0A9P0E3A8-F1
#
_entry.id   AF-A0A9P0E3A8-F1
#
_cell.length_a   1.000
_cell.length_b   1.000
_cell.length_c   1.000
_cell.angle_alpha   90.00
_cell.angle_beta   90.00
_cell.angle_gamma   90.00
#
_symmetry.space_group_name_H-M   'P 1'
#
loop_
_entity.id
_entity.type
_entity.pdbx_description
1 polymer ?
#
loop_
_entity_poly.entity_id
_entity_poly.type
_entity_poly.pdbx_seq_one_letter_code
_entity_poly.pdbx_strand_id
1 'polypeptide(L)'
;MGRQFRGNLIGTDYKGNQYYEIPKSQTNRRNARWFVPKDGNEDKFDAGLPSEWESWLRYRRKTPPTDEEIKQNLELMKTKQEKAAEIESKFKETSTPPGQSLTFPKYKDYEQQPGEKS
;
A
#
# COMPACT_ATOMS: atom_id res chain seq x y z
N MET A 1 14.33 -28.58 21.28
CA MET A 1 14.73 -27.17 21.37
C MET A 1 13.66 -26.40 22.14
N GLY A 2 14.05 -25.61 23.15
CA GLY A 2 13.11 -24.81 23.95
C GLY A 2 12.57 -23.59 23.19
N ARG A 3 11.44 -23.05 23.66
CA ARG A 3 10.80 -21.87 23.06
C ARG A 3 11.71 -20.64 23.22
N GLN A 4 12.04 -19.97 22.11
CA GLN A 4 12.66 -18.65 22.15
C GLN A 4 11.60 -17.61 22.55
N PHE A 5 11.90 -16.79 23.56
CA PHE A 5 11.05 -15.69 24.02
C PHE A 5 11.60 -14.31 23.61
N ARG A 6 12.88 -14.24 23.23
CA ARG A 6 13.52 -13.02 22.72
C ARG A 6 13.36 -13.00 21.21
N GLY A 7 12.83 -11.91 20.67
CA GLY A 7 12.76 -11.68 19.23
C GLY A 7 14.12 -11.35 18.64
N ASN A 8 14.42 -11.89 17.47
CA ASN A 8 15.59 -11.48 16.70
C ASN A 8 15.26 -10.18 15.98
N LEU A 9 16.11 -9.16 16.12
CA LEU A 9 15.97 -7.93 15.35
C LEU A 9 16.26 -8.22 13.88
N ILE A 10 15.27 -8.00 13.02
CA ILE A 10 15.36 -8.26 11.59
C ILE A 10 15.75 -6.99 10.82
N GLY A 11 15.26 -5.83 11.26
CA GLY A 11 15.60 -4.57 10.63
C GLY A 11 14.82 -3.38 11.18
N THR A 12 15.07 -2.22 10.60
CA THR A 12 14.43 -0.96 10.96
C THR A 12 13.96 -0.23 9.71
N ASP A 13 12.79 0.42 9.76
CA ASP A 13 12.32 1.25 8.65
C ASP A 13 12.86 2.69 8.69
N TYR A 14 12.55 3.46 7.65
CA TYR A 14 12.89 4.88 7.58
C TYR A 14 12.14 5.76 8.61
N LYS A 15 11.12 5.21 9.29
CA LYS A 15 10.39 5.89 10.38
C LYS A 15 11.01 5.59 11.75
N GLY A 16 11.95 4.65 11.82
CA GLY A 16 12.62 4.19 13.04
C GLY A 16 11.86 3.11 13.81
N ASN A 17 10.87 2.47 13.20
CA ASN A 17 10.22 1.28 13.74
C ASN A 17 11.18 0.10 13.67
N GLN A 18 11.21 -0.73 14.72
CA GLN A 18 12.07 -1.91 14.79
C GLN A 18 11.24 -3.17 14.60
N TYR A 19 11.70 -4.08 13.74
CA TYR A 19 10.97 -5.29 13.37
C TYR A 19 11.66 -6.54 13.92
N TYR A 20 10.88 -7.42 14.53
CA TYR A 20 11.37 -8.60 15.22
C TYR A 20 10.69 -9.89 14.71
N GLU A 21 11.45 -10.99 14.68
CA GLU A 21 10.94 -12.32 14.36
C GLU A 21 11.43 -13.36 15.37
N ILE A 22 10.53 -14.24 15.79
CA ILE A 22 10.87 -15.50 16.45
C ILE A 22 10.58 -16.65 15.47
N PRO A 23 11.60 -17.45 15.10
CA PRO A 23 11.38 -18.62 14.27
C PRO A 23 10.53 -19.65 15.02
N LYS A 24 9.71 -20.39 14.27
CA LYS A 24 8.88 -21.44 14.87
C LYS A 24 9.73 -22.47 15.63
N SER A 25 9.38 -22.72 16.88
CA SER A 25 10.02 -23.77 17.70
C SER A 25 9.46 -25.18 17.39
N GLN A 26 8.30 -25.28 16.75
CA GLN A 26 7.59 -26.53 16.46
C GLN A 26 7.00 -26.53 15.04
N THR A 27 6.86 -27.72 14.44
CA THR A 27 6.53 -27.94 13.03
C THR A 27 5.24 -27.23 12.57
N ASN A 28 4.22 -27.17 13.42
CA ASN A 28 2.87 -26.65 13.10
C ASN A 28 2.59 -25.19 13.53
N ARG A 29 3.60 -24.43 13.94
CA ARG A 29 3.43 -23.01 14.29
C ARG A 29 4.03 -22.09 13.24
N ARG A 30 3.38 -20.95 12.98
CA ARG A 30 3.96 -19.88 12.16
C ARG A 30 5.03 -19.15 12.97
N ASN A 31 5.99 -18.53 12.28
CA ASN A 31 6.95 -17.62 12.91
C ASN A 31 6.15 -16.50 13.59
N ALA A 32 6.58 -16.01 14.74
CA ALA A 32 5.93 -14.85 15.36
C ALA A 32 6.66 -13.58 14.89
N ARG A 33 5.93 -12.67 14.24
CA ARG A 33 6.46 -11.40 13.72
C ARG A 33 5.72 -10.24 14.39
N TRP A 34 6.46 -9.25 14.86
CA TRP A 34 5.91 -8.02 15.42
C TRP A 34 6.88 -6.86 15.21
N PHE A 35 6.42 -5.65 15.49
CA PHE A 35 7.26 -4.46 15.45
C PHE A 35 7.11 -3.65 16.73
N VAL A 36 8.10 -2.82 17.01
CA VAL A 36 8.09 -1.85 18.09
C VAL A 36 8.14 -0.47 17.45
N PRO A 37 7.09 0.36 17.65
CA PRO A 37 7.10 1.74 17.18
C PRO A 37 8.21 2.55 17.85
N LYS A 38 8.82 3.48 17.12
CA LYS A 38 9.81 4.40 17.70
C LYS A 38 9.24 5.20 18.89
N ASP A 39 7.98 5.61 18.76
CA ASP A 39 7.27 6.42 19.76
C ASP A 39 6.80 5.61 20.99
N GLY A 40 7.02 4.29 21.00
CA GLY A 40 6.58 3.39 22.09
C GLY A 40 5.06 3.23 22.20
N ASN A 41 4.28 3.81 21.28
CA ASN A 41 2.82 3.75 21.30
C ASN A 41 2.32 2.49 20.57
N GLU A 42 2.04 1.44 21.34
CA GLU A 42 1.59 0.13 20.84
C GLU A 42 0.16 0.14 20.27
N ASP A 43 -0.66 1.15 20.59
CA ASP A 43 -2.03 1.27 20.08
C ASP A 43 -2.05 1.64 18.57
N LYS A 44 -0.95 2.19 18.06
CA LYS A 44 -0.77 2.52 16.64
C LYS A 44 -0.36 1.30 15.81
N PHE A 45 -1.16 0.23 15.86
CA PHE A 45 -0.86 -1.04 15.17
C PHE A 45 -0.78 -0.91 13.63
N ASP A 46 -1.54 0.02 13.03
CA ASP A 46 -1.67 0.15 11.56
C ASP A 46 -1.41 1.58 11.04
N ALA A 47 -1.04 2.53 11.91
CA ALA A 47 -0.98 3.94 11.56
C ALA A 47 0.30 4.28 10.77
N GLY A 48 0.32 3.93 9.49
CA GLY A 48 1.32 4.36 8.53
C GLY A 48 2.58 3.51 8.49
N LEU A 49 2.46 2.19 8.62
CA LEU A 49 3.60 1.31 8.34
C LEU A 49 4.00 1.40 6.84
N PRO A 50 5.29 1.30 6.51
CA PRO A 50 5.71 1.07 5.13
C PRO A 50 5.07 -0.21 4.59
N SER A 51 4.62 -0.20 3.34
CA SER A 51 3.84 -1.28 2.73
C SER A 51 4.60 -2.61 2.68
N GLU A 52 5.93 -2.54 2.55
CA GLU A 52 6.83 -3.68 2.48
C GLU A 52 6.92 -4.40 3.82
N TRP A 53 7.11 -3.62 4.89
CA TRP A 53 7.16 -4.11 6.27
C TRP A 53 5.80 -4.63 6.73
N GLU A 54 4.71 -3.95 6.36
CA GLU A 54 3.35 -4.41 6.62
C GLU A 54 3.10 -5.78 5.95
N SER A 55 3.54 -5.94 4.70
CA SER A 55 3.41 -7.20 3.97
C SER A 55 4.23 -8.34 4.57
N TRP A 56 5.40 -8.04 5.13
CA TRP A 56 6.20 -9.03 5.86
C TRP A 56 5.58 -9.42 7.20
N LEU A 57 5.07 -8.46 7.99
CA LEU A 57 4.36 -8.71 9.24
C LEU A 57 3.11 -9.57 9.04
N ARG A 58 2.36 -9.34 7.96
CA ARG A 58 1.15 -10.11 7.60
C ARG A 58 1.44 -11.43 6.87
N TYR A 59 2.70 -11.87 6.82
CA TYR A 59 3.13 -13.11 6.13
C TYR A 59 2.84 -13.16 4.63
N ARG A 60 2.52 -12.02 3.99
CA ARG A 60 2.41 -11.92 2.52
C ARG A 60 3.80 -12.08 1.89
N ARG A 61 4.84 -11.59 2.56
CA ARG A 61 6.25 -11.79 2.18
C ARG A 61 6.94 -12.77 3.14
N LYS A 62 7.77 -13.66 2.58
CA LYS A 62 8.60 -14.60 3.38
C LYS A 62 9.82 -13.90 3.95
N THR A 63 10.53 -13.15 3.11
CA THR A 63 11.74 -12.41 3.42
C THR A 63 11.41 -10.97 3.85
N PRO A 64 12.18 -10.39 4.79
CA PRO A 64 12.06 -8.96 5.10
C PRO A 64 12.45 -8.13 3.87
N PRO A 65 11.95 -6.89 3.77
CA PRO A 65 12.40 -5.96 2.74
C PRO A 65 13.88 -5.59 2.92
N THR A 66 14.56 -5.33 1.81
CA THR A 66 15.94 -4.82 1.83
C THR A 66 15.99 -3.30 1.85
N ASP A 67 17.08 -2.74 2.37
CA ASP A 67 17.27 -1.28 2.47
C ASP A 67 17.22 -0.59 1.09
N GLU A 68 17.71 -1.26 0.06
CA GLU A 68 17.68 -0.76 -1.32
C GLU A 68 16.25 -0.67 -1.86
N GLU A 69 15.44 -1.72 -1.67
CA GLU A 69 14.02 -1.73 -2.05
C GLU A 69 13.25 -0.62 -1.33
N ILE A 70 13.51 -0.42 -0.03
CA ILE A 70 12.87 0.62 0.77
C ILE A 70 13.18 2.01 0.18
N LYS A 71 14.45 2.27 -0.18
CA LYS A 71 14.86 3.55 -0.79
C LYS A 71 14.19 3.77 -2.15
N GLN A 72 14.21 2.77 -3.03
CA GLN A 72 13.57 2.88 -4.34
C GLN A 72 12.07 3.15 -4.23
N ASN A 73 11.38 2.48 -3.30
CA ASN A 73 9.96 2.69 -3.11
C ASN A 73 9.63 4.08 -2.54
N LEU A 74 10.50 4.63 -1.69
CA LEU A 74 10.38 6.02 -1.21
C LEU A 74 10.52 7.03 -2.35
N GLU A 75 11.48 6.83 -3.26
CA GLU A 75 11.66 7.69 -4.43
C GLU A 75 10.46 7.59 -5.39
N LEU A 76 9.98 6.36 -5.63
CA LEU A 76 8.77 6.13 -6.43
C LEU A 76 7.53 6.77 -5.80
N MET A 77 7.40 6.75 -4.47
CA MET A 77 6.29 7.40 -3.78
C MET A 77 6.31 8.92 -3.99
N LYS A 78 7.49 9.55 -3.81
CA LYS A 78 7.65 11.01 -3.99
C LYS A 78 7.32 11.44 -5.42
N THR A 79 7.89 10.74 -6.41
CA THR A 79 7.66 11.04 -7.83
C THR A 79 6.20 10.83 -8.23
N LYS A 80 5.51 9.82 -7.68
CA LYS A 80 4.07 9.62 -7.89
C LYS A 80 3.25 10.75 -7.29
N GLN A 81 3.61 11.22 -6.10
CA GLN A 81 2.91 12.33 -5.44
C GLN A 81 3.02 13.63 -6.25
N GLU A 82 4.21 13.95 -6.76
CA GLU A 82 4.43 15.12 -7.63
C GLU A 82 3.61 15.02 -8.92
N LYS A 83 3.66 13.87 -9.60
CA LYS A 83 2.87 13.65 -10.83
C LYS A 83 1.37 13.70 -10.57
N ALA A 84 0.91 13.16 -9.44
CA ALA A 84 -0.50 13.22 -9.06
C ALA A 84 -0.96 14.68 -8.84
N ALA A 85 -0.15 15.51 -8.17
CA ALA A 85 -0.45 16.92 -7.97
C ALA A 85 -0.50 17.70 -9.30
N GLU A 86 0.41 17.40 -10.23
CA GLU A 86 0.41 18.01 -11.57
C GLU A 86 -0.85 17.63 -12.36
N ILE A 87 -1.23 16.35 -12.33
CA ILE A 87 -2.45 15.86 -12.99
C ILE A 87 -3.69 16.50 -12.35
N GLU A 88 -3.74 16.62 -11.03
CA GLU A 88 -4.85 17.24 -10.32
C GLU A 88 -4.99 18.72 -10.71
N SER A 89 -3.89 19.47 -10.81
CA SER A 89 -3.90 20.86 -11.28
C SER A 89 -4.44 20.96 -12.71
N LYS A 90 -3.92 20.13 -13.63
CA LYS A 90 -4.37 20.09 -15.03
C LYS A 90 -5.84 19.69 -15.15
N PHE A 91 -6.29 18.72 -14.37
CA PHE A 91 -7.68 18.26 -14.37
C PHE A 91 -8.62 19.30 -13.78
N LYS A 92 -8.21 20.04 -12.76
CA LYS A 92 -9.00 21.14 -12.19
C LYS A 92 -9.19 22.28 -13.19
N GLU A 93 -8.19 22.56 -14.01
CA GLU A 93 -8.26 23.58 -15.07
C GLU A 93 -9.13 23.14 -16.27
N THR A 94 -9.17 21.84 -16.57
CA THR A 94 -9.96 21.27 -17.68
C THR A 94 -11.30 20.67 -17.25
N SER A 95 -11.63 20.73 -15.96
CA SER A 95 -12.89 20.21 -15.43
C SER A 95 -14.05 21.03 -15.97
N THR A 96 -14.75 20.44 -16.93
CA THR A 96 -16.11 20.79 -17.30
C THR A 96 -16.95 21.02 -16.04
N PRO A 97 -17.77 22.08 -15.96
CA PRO A 97 -18.53 22.40 -14.74
C PRO A 97 -19.38 21.22 -14.25
N PRO A 98 -19.56 21.05 -12.93
CA PRO A 98 -20.41 20.01 -12.36
C PRO A 98 -21.84 20.22 -12.86
N GLY A 99 -22.26 19.37 -13.81
CA GLY A 99 -23.54 19.53 -14.50
C GLY A 99 -23.58 18.94 -15.91
N GLN A 100 -22.44 18.74 -16.57
CA GLN A 100 -22.39 17.92 -17.78
C GLN A 100 -22.19 16.47 -17.37
N SER A 101 -23.29 15.70 -17.38
CA SER A 101 -23.22 14.25 -17.28
C SER A 101 -22.23 13.74 -18.34
N LEU A 102 -21.34 12.83 -17.94
CA LEU A 102 -20.54 12.03 -18.87
C LEU A 102 -21.49 11.12 -19.66
N THR A 103 -22.31 11.71 -20.52
CA THR A 103 -23.21 10.96 -21.37
C THR A 103 -22.34 10.28 -22.41
N PHE A 104 -22.52 8.97 -22.55
CA PHE A 104 -21.83 8.17 -23.55
C PHE A 104 -21.99 8.82 -24.94
N PRO A 105 -20.96 8.84 -25.80
CA PRO A 105 -21.07 9.45 -27.13
C PRO A 105 -22.31 8.91 -27.87
N LYS A 106 -23.26 9.77 -28.18
CA LYS A 106 -24.41 9.40 -29.02
C LYS A 106 -23.96 9.38 -30.47
N TYR A 107 -23.67 8.20 -30.98
CA TYR A 107 -23.39 8.00 -32.39
C TYR A 107 -24.69 8.07 -33.20
N LYS A 108 -24.72 8.93 -34.22
CA LYS A 108 -25.90 9.14 -35.08
C LYS A 108 -26.29 7.90 -35.88
N ASP A 109 -25.35 6.98 -36.07
CA ASP A 109 -25.50 5.79 -36.92
C ASP A 109 -26.09 4.58 -36.19
N TYR A 110 -26.31 4.68 -34.86
CA TYR A 110 -26.85 3.59 -34.06
C TYR A 110 -28.25 3.92 -33.56
N GLU A 111 -29.20 3.02 -33.83
CA GLU A 111 -30.55 3.11 -33.29
C GLU A 111 -30.52 2.91 -31.77
N GLN A 112 -31.07 3.87 -31.01
CA GLN A 112 -31.18 3.72 -29.55
C GLN A 112 -32.31 2.76 -29.15
N GLN A 113 -33.31 2.59 -30.04
CA GLN A 113 -34.38 1.61 -29.94
C GLN A 113 -34.58 0.94 -31.30
N PRO A 114 -34.23 -0.35 -31.45
CA PRO A 114 -34.47 -1.07 -32.69
C PRO A 114 -35.99 -1.24 -32.91
N GLY A 115 -36.48 -0.83 -34.08
CA GLY A 115 -37.86 -1.06 -34.53
C GLY A 115 -38.85 0.11 -34.43
N GLU A 116 -38.39 1.33 -34.15
CA GLU A 116 -39.28 2.50 -33.99
C GLU A 116 -39.78 3.12 -35.31
N LYS A 117 -39.22 2.71 -36.45
CA LYS A 117 -39.70 3.11 -37.78
C LYS A 117 -40.35 1.92 -38.46
N SER A 118 -41.66 1.81 -38.34
CA SER A 118 -42.50 0.94 -39.16
C SER A 118 -43.58 1.74 -39.87
#